data_AF-A0A0F9J623-F1
#
_entry.id   AF-A0A0F9J623-F1
#
_cell.length_a   1.000
_cell.length_b   1.000
_cell.length_c   1.000
_cell.angle_alpha   90.00
_cell.angle_beta   90.00
_cell.angle_gamma   90.00
#
_symmetry.space_group_name_H-M   'P 1'
#
loop_
_entity.id
_entity.type
_entity.pdbx_description
1 polymer ?
#
loop_
_entity_poly.entity_id
_entity_poly.type
_entity_poly.pdbx_seq_one_letter_code
_entity_poly.pdbx_strand_id
1 'polypeptide(L)'
;MAKNKITLFAQKLEGMSFDFENPDDFEDFEQQALPGRYVFEIKRDRPPKSQKQCAVIFALMIKDTIIQANDKAIGVDDLLVHLIDGRIPKGQMLTTDFLHELMYVICPTTDKDGRRITLSKMNTVQASALFERYRNIMAPLGIVIDDPDKNWRVK
;
A
#
# COMPACT_ATOMS: atom_id res chain seq x y z
N MET A 1 -3.69 9.68 -25.74
CA MET A 1 -4.91 9.13 -25.13
C MET A 1 -4.61 7.70 -24.72
N ALA A 2 -4.60 7.38 -23.42
CA ALA A 2 -4.37 6.02 -22.96
C ALA A 2 -5.63 5.19 -23.29
N LYS A 3 -5.48 4.14 -24.12
CA LYS A 3 -6.55 3.19 -24.38
C LYS A 3 -6.84 2.44 -23.09
N ASN A 4 -8.09 2.44 -22.64
CA ASN A 4 -8.53 1.61 -21.52
C ASN A 4 -8.30 0.14 -21.89
N LYS A 5 -7.30 -0.51 -21.27
CA LYS A 5 -7.04 -1.94 -21.43
C LYS A 5 -8.16 -2.69 -20.67
N ILE A 6 -8.72 -3.72 -21.27
CA ILE A 6 -9.73 -4.58 -20.63
C ILE A 6 -9.01 -5.92 -20.41
N THR A 7 -8.99 -6.41 -19.18
CA THR A 7 -8.40 -7.71 -18.83
C THR A 7 -9.54 -8.68 -18.56
N LEU A 8 -9.53 -9.81 -19.25
CA LEU A 8 -10.54 -10.86 -19.11
C LEU A 8 -9.97 -11.94 -18.17
N PHE A 9 -10.76 -12.37 -17.19
CA PHE A 9 -10.38 -13.44 -16.26
C PHE A 9 -11.30 -14.65 -16.50
N ALA A 10 -10.72 -15.85 -16.55
CA ALA A 10 -11.49 -17.10 -16.51
C ALA A 10 -11.01 -17.97 -15.34
N GLN A 11 -11.93 -18.37 -14.47
CA GLN A 11 -11.64 -19.28 -13.37
C GLN A 11 -12.35 -20.62 -13.62
N LYS A 12 -11.59 -21.71 -13.73
CA LYS A 12 -12.14 -23.07 -13.71
C LYS A 12 -12.54 -23.42 -12.28
N LEU A 13 -13.74 -24.01 -12.11
CA LEU A 13 -14.31 -24.38 -10.79
C LEU A 13 -13.44 -25.35 -9.96
N GLU A 14 -12.39 -25.95 -10.55
CA GLU A 14 -11.41 -26.82 -9.88
C GLU A 14 -10.19 -26.06 -9.32
N GLY A 15 -10.22 -24.73 -9.31
CA GLY A 15 -9.17 -23.89 -8.69
C GLY A 15 -8.05 -23.42 -9.64
N MET A 16 -8.17 -23.69 -10.95
CA MET A 16 -7.27 -23.11 -11.95
C MET A 16 -7.77 -21.73 -12.39
N SER A 17 -6.96 -20.69 -12.18
CA SER A 17 -7.21 -19.32 -12.64
C SER A 17 -6.37 -19.01 -13.87
N PHE A 18 -6.99 -18.40 -14.88
CA PHE A 18 -6.34 -17.94 -16.10
C PHE A 18 -6.59 -16.43 -16.27
N ASP A 19 -5.51 -15.69 -16.52
CA ASP A 19 -5.52 -14.24 -16.72
C ASP A 19 -5.20 -13.94 -18.19
N PHE A 20 -6.06 -13.18 -18.89
CA PHE A 20 -5.89 -12.83 -20.30
C PHE A 20 -5.68 -11.31 -20.44
N GLU A 21 -4.48 -10.92 -20.86
CA GLU A 21 -4.12 -9.52 -21.07
C GLU A 21 -4.54 -8.97 -22.44
N ASN A 22 -4.69 -9.84 -23.45
CA ASN A 22 -5.18 -9.47 -24.77
C ASN A 22 -6.50 -10.20 -25.08
N PRO A 23 -7.41 -9.58 -25.85
CA PRO A 23 -8.63 -10.23 -26.32
C PRO A 23 -8.36 -11.49 -27.15
N ASP A 24 -7.29 -11.49 -27.95
CA ASP A 24 -6.93 -12.61 -28.83
C ASP A 24 -6.57 -13.87 -28.01
N ASP A 25 -5.92 -13.70 -26.85
CA ASP A 25 -5.56 -14.79 -25.93
C ASP A 25 -6.82 -15.48 -25.33
N PHE A 26 -7.92 -14.72 -25.24
CA PHE A 26 -9.20 -15.24 -24.76
C PHE A 26 -9.92 -16.05 -25.83
N GLU A 27 -9.91 -15.60 -27.09
CA GLU A 27 -10.49 -16.35 -28.22
C GLU A 27 -9.79 -17.70 -28.41
N ASP A 28 -8.46 -17.72 -28.30
CA ASP A 28 -7.67 -18.95 -28.36
C ASP A 28 -7.99 -19.90 -27.19
N PHE A 29 -8.22 -19.35 -26.00
CA PHE A 29 -8.63 -20.13 -24.84
C PHE A 29 -10.02 -20.74 -25.00
N GLU A 30 -11.00 -20.01 -25.52
CA GLU A 30 -12.35 -20.57 -25.76
C GLU A 30 -12.33 -21.78 -26.70
N GLN A 31 -11.44 -21.77 -27.70
CA GLN A 31 -11.29 -22.88 -28.65
C GLN A 31 -10.60 -24.11 -28.05
N GLN A 32 -9.70 -23.91 -27.07
CA GLN A 32 -8.85 -24.96 -26.51
C GLN A 32 -9.26 -25.37 -25.08
N ALA A 33 -10.28 -24.74 -24.51
CA ALA A 33 -10.72 -24.99 -23.15
C ALA A 33 -11.17 -26.44 -22.96
N LEU A 34 -10.59 -27.10 -21.95
CA LEU A 34 -11.01 -28.43 -21.54
C LEU A 34 -12.48 -28.43 -21.09
N PRO A 35 -13.22 -29.55 -21.21
CA PRO A 35 -14.59 -29.63 -20.72
C PRO A 35 -14.67 -29.27 -19.22
N GLY A 36 -15.56 -28.34 -18.87
CA GLY A 36 -15.71 -27.88 -17.50
C GLY A 36 -16.62 -26.66 -17.37
N ARG A 37 -16.87 -26.22 -16.13
CA ARG A 37 -17.53 -24.94 -15.85
C ARG A 37 -16.48 -23.87 -15.55
N TYR A 38 -16.58 -22.77 -16.27
CA TYR A 38 -15.72 -21.59 -16.14
C TYR A 38 -16.56 -20.40 -15.67
N VAL A 39 -16.02 -19.62 -14.73
CA VAL A 39 -16.59 -18.33 -14.32
C VAL A 39 -15.75 -17.25 -14.98
N PHE A 40 -16.39 -16.43 -15.81
CA PHE A 40 -15.75 -15.32 -16.47
C PHE A 40 -16.00 -14.03 -15.69
N GLU A 41 -14.92 -13.35 -15.33
CA GLU A 41 -14.99 -12.05 -14.66
C GLU A 41 -14.26 -11.00 -15.50
N ILE A 42 -15.00 -10.02 -16.01
CA ILE A 42 -14.41 -8.89 -16.72
C ILE A 42 -13.97 -7.87 -15.68
N LYS A 43 -12.66 -7.73 -15.44
CA LYS A 43 -12.13 -6.67 -14.57
C LYS A 43 -11.63 -5.54 -15.45
N ARG A 44 -12.09 -4.32 -15.18
CA ARG A 44 -11.51 -3.13 -15.81
C ARG A 44 -10.07 -2.99 -15.31
N ASP A 45 -9.12 -2.96 -16.23
CA ASP A 45 -7.74 -2.63 -15.91
C ASP A 45 -7.71 -1.16 -15.48
N ARG A 46 -7.45 -0.91 -14.20
CA ARG A 46 -7.46 0.43 -13.63
C ARG A 46 -6.03 0.95 -13.65
N PRO A 47 -5.78 2.16 -14.18
CA PRO A 47 -4.42 2.68 -14.28
C PRO A 47 -3.82 2.79 -12.87
N PRO A 48 -2.57 2.36 -12.66
CA PRO A 48 -1.89 2.50 -11.37
C PRO A 48 -1.91 3.98 -10.96
N LYS A 49 -2.29 4.25 -9.70
CA LYS A 49 -2.34 5.62 -9.16
C LYS A 49 -0.98 6.29 -9.31
N SER A 50 -0.99 7.57 -9.67
CA SER A 50 0.26 8.30 -9.81
C SER A 50 1.00 8.35 -8.47
N GLN A 51 2.32 8.20 -8.52
CA GLN A 51 3.22 8.33 -7.37
C GLN A 51 2.96 9.60 -6.55
N LYS A 52 2.49 10.68 -7.20
CA LYS A 52 2.10 11.95 -6.56
C LYS A 52 0.90 11.79 -5.61
N GLN A 53 -0.09 10.98 -5.97
CA GLN A 53 -1.27 10.75 -5.12
C GLN A 53 -0.91 9.94 -3.88
N CYS A 54 -0.06 8.92 -4.02
CA CYS A 54 0.45 8.17 -2.88
C CYS A 54 1.26 9.10 -1.97
N ALA A 55 2.18 9.90 -2.51
CA ALA A 55 2.98 10.85 -1.73
C ALA A 55 2.11 11.84 -0.92
N VAL A 56 1.01 12.35 -1.49
CA VAL A 56 0.07 13.22 -0.77
C VAL A 56 -0.63 12.48 0.37
N ILE A 57 -1.06 11.23 0.16
CA ILE A 57 -1.71 10.40 1.18
C ILE A 57 -0.78 10.16 2.38
N PHE A 58 0.49 9.81 2.14
CA PHE A 58 1.45 9.58 3.22
C PHE A 58 1.86 10.88 3.94
N ALA A 59 1.97 11.99 3.20
CA ALA A 59 2.22 13.29 3.82
C ALA A 59 1.06 13.72 4.75
N LEU A 60 -0.19 13.47 4.34
CA LEU A 60 -1.37 13.73 5.17
C LEU A 60 -1.39 12.85 6.42
N MET A 61 -1.08 11.55 6.28
CA MET A 61 -0.96 10.62 7.40
C MET A 61 0.07 11.08 8.44
N ILE A 62 1.25 11.51 8.00
CA ILE A 62 2.31 11.98 8.91
C ILE A 62 1.89 13.27 9.59
N LYS A 63 1.29 14.20 8.84
CA LYS A 63 0.77 15.44 9.41
C LYS A 63 -0.28 15.18 10.49
N ASP A 64 -1.21 14.27 10.24
CA ASP A 64 -2.25 13.88 11.19
C ASP A 64 -1.65 13.21 12.45
N THR A 65 -0.65 12.35 12.25
CA THR A 65 0.12 11.75 13.35
C THR A 65 0.74 12.83 14.25
N ILE A 66 1.38 13.85 13.65
CA ILE A 66 2.01 14.96 14.41
C ILE A 66 0.98 15.74 15.20
N ILE A 67 -0.17 16.07 14.59
CA ILE A 67 -1.25 16.82 15.25
C ILE A 67 -1.72 16.05 16.50
N GLN A 68 -2.08 14.78 16.32
CA GLN A 68 -2.59 13.95 17.41
C GLN A 68 -1.54 13.67 18.48
N ALA A 69 -0.28 13.51 18.10
CA ALA A 69 0.81 13.31 19.05
C ALA A 69 1.05 14.56 19.89
N ASN A 70 1.03 15.75 19.29
CA ASN A 70 1.14 17.00 20.03
C ASN A 70 -0.03 17.17 21.02
N ASP A 71 -1.26 16.87 20.61
CA ASP A 71 -2.45 16.96 21.48
C ASP A 71 -2.36 16.01 22.68
N LYS A 72 -1.68 14.87 22.53
CA LYS A 72 -1.50 13.84 23.55
C LYS A 72 -0.18 13.93 24.30
N ALA A 73 0.63 14.97 24.03
CA ALA A 73 1.98 15.13 24.54
C ALA A 73 2.89 13.91 24.30
N ILE A 74 2.68 13.20 23.19
CA ILE A 74 3.50 12.07 22.74
C ILE A 74 4.74 12.62 22.07
N GLY A 75 5.91 12.33 22.66
CA GLY A 75 7.20 12.77 22.17
C GLY A 75 7.91 11.72 21.32
N VAL A 76 9.11 12.08 20.86
CA VAL A 76 10.02 11.13 20.21
C VAL A 76 10.27 9.91 21.11
N ASP A 77 10.43 10.10 22.42
CA ASP A 77 10.73 9.04 23.39
C ASP A 77 9.67 7.94 23.44
N ASP A 78 8.40 8.30 23.29
CA ASP A 78 7.29 7.34 23.27
C ASP A 78 7.30 6.49 21.99
N LEU A 79 7.72 7.06 20.86
CA LEU A 79 7.87 6.34 19.60
C LEU A 79 9.15 5.51 19.52
N LEU A 80 10.19 5.89 20.27
CA LEU A 80 11.46 5.18 20.32
C LEU A 80 11.34 3.77 20.89
N VAL A 81 10.28 3.43 21.63
CA VAL A 81 10.03 2.04 22.06
C VAL A 81 9.92 1.07 20.87
N HIS A 82 9.57 1.58 19.69
CA HIS A 82 9.49 0.80 18.46
C HIS A 82 10.84 0.66 17.73
N LEU A 83 11.88 1.34 18.20
CA LEU A 83 13.25 1.29 17.69
C LEU A 83 14.20 0.87 18.82
N ILE A 84 14.66 -0.38 18.82
CA ILE A 84 15.64 -0.86 19.81
C ILE A 84 17.00 -0.19 19.57
N ASP A 85 17.28 0.89 20.31
CA ASP A 85 18.57 1.58 20.55
C ASP A 85 19.39 2.07 19.31
N GLY A 86 20.23 3.09 19.33
CA GLY A 86 20.61 4.08 20.33
C GLY A 86 21.44 5.13 19.59
N ARG A 87 20.83 6.30 19.30
CA ARG A 87 21.45 7.55 18.75
C ARG A 87 20.41 8.64 18.44
N ILE A 88 19.17 8.48 18.87
CA ILE A 88 18.08 9.39 18.51
C ILE A 88 17.93 10.45 19.62
N PRO A 89 17.89 11.75 19.27
CA PRO A 89 17.70 12.83 20.23
C PRO A 89 16.37 12.67 20.99
N LYS A 90 16.47 12.58 22.31
CA LYS A 90 15.33 12.50 23.24
C LYS A 90 14.81 13.89 23.60
N GLY A 91 13.56 13.99 24.05
CA GLY A 91 12.96 15.28 24.45
C GLY A 91 12.74 16.30 23.31
N GLN A 92 12.78 15.85 22.05
CA GLN A 92 12.48 16.69 20.90
C GLN A 92 11.03 16.51 20.44
N MET A 93 10.49 17.55 19.79
CA MET A 93 9.19 17.46 19.12
C MET A 93 9.27 16.56 17.89
N LEU A 94 8.15 15.93 17.55
CA LEU A 94 8.03 15.13 16.33
C LEU A 94 8.09 16.02 15.09
N THR A 95 8.93 15.63 14.13
CA THR A 95 9.03 16.28 12.82
C THR A 95 8.56 15.34 11.72
N THR A 96 8.15 15.90 10.59
CA THR A 96 7.77 15.13 9.40
C THR A 96 8.90 14.21 8.94
N ASP A 97 10.13 14.70 8.96
CA ASP A 97 11.30 13.93 8.52
C ASP A 97 11.58 12.77 9.46
N PHE A 98 11.50 12.99 10.78
CA PHE A 98 11.63 11.90 11.76
C PHE A 98 10.59 10.81 11.55
N LEU A 99 9.32 11.18 11.37
CA LEU A 99 8.25 10.19 11.15
C LEU A 99 8.37 9.49 9.79
N HIS A 100 8.84 10.17 8.74
CA HIS A 100 9.16 9.52 7.47
C HIS A 100 10.24 8.46 7.64
N GLU A 101 11.35 8.80 8.30
CA GLU A 101 12.43 7.84 8.54
C GLU A 101 11.96 6.69 9.43
N LEU A 102 11.30 7.00 10.55
CA LEU A 102 10.72 6.04 11.48
C LEU A 102 9.79 5.07 10.75
N MET A 103 8.84 5.59 9.96
CA MET A 103 7.88 4.79 9.18
C MET A 103 8.59 3.72 8.35
N TYR A 104 9.65 4.08 7.63
CA TYR A 104 10.36 3.11 6.81
C TYR A 104 11.24 2.14 7.63
N VAL A 105 11.61 2.48 8.87
CA VAL A 105 12.36 1.58 9.76
C VAL A 105 11.43 0.57 10.42
N ILE A 106 10.28 1.01 10.95
CA ILE A 106 9.32 0.14 11.64
C ILE A 106 8.42 -0.64 10.67
N CYS A 107 8.21 -0.12 9.45
CA CYS A 107 7.44 -0.75 8.39
C CYS A 107 8.32 -0.97 7.13
N PRO A 108 9.38 -1.79 7.20
CA PRO A 108 10.26 -2.00 6.06
C PRO A 108 9.45 -2.64 4.92
N THR A 109 9.65 -2.11 3.71
CA THR A 109 9.12 -2.68 2.47
C THR A 109 10.30 -2.95 1.55
N THR A 110 10.37 -4.16 1.02
CA THR A 110 11.45 -4.59 0.13
C THR A 110 10.95 -4.81 -1.30
N ASP A 111 11.85 -4.66 -2.26
CA ASP A 111 11.65 -5.16 -3.62
C ASP A 111 11.89 -6.68 -3.71
N LYS A 112 11.80 -7.22 -4.93
CA LYS A 112 12.02 -8.64 -5.22
C LYS A 112 13.44 -9.11 -4.87
N ASP A 113 14.39 -8.19 -4.82
CA ASP A 113 15.80 -8.44 -4.52
C ASP A 113 16.12 -8.27 -3.02
N GLY A 114 15.10 -8.05 -2.18
CA GLY A 114 15.26 -7.86 -0.75
C GLY A 114 15.80 -6.47 -0.36
N ARG A 115 15.88 -5.51 -1.30
CA ARG A 115 16.37 -4.16 -1.02
C ARG A 115 15.25 -3.28 -0.50
N ARG A 116 15.53 -2.48 0.53
CA ARG A 116 14.57 -1.49 1.06
C ARG A 116 14.21 -0.49 -0.03
N ILE A 117 12.91 -0.30 -0.25
CA ILE A 117 12.38 0.66 -1.21
C ILE A 117 11.59 1.74 -0.48
N THR A 118 11.63 2.96 -1.03
CA THR A 118 10.83 4.10 -0.56
C THR A 118 9.56 4.21 -1.38
N LEU A 119 8.61 5.04 -0.93
CA LEU A 119 7.31 5.26 -1.59
C LEU A 119 7.42 5.58 -3.08
N SER A 120 8.52 6.21 -3.52
CA SER A 120 8.74 6.53 -4.92
C SER A 120 8.89 5.30 -5.82
N LYS A 121 9.22 4.14 -5.25
CA LYS A 121 9.41 2.87 -5.96
C LYS A 121 8.35 1.82 -5.59
N MET A 122 7.38 2.16 -4.74
CA MET A 122 6.31 1.24 -4.32
C MET A 122 5.16 1.24 -5.33
N ASN A 123 4.60 0.06 -5.56
CA ASN A 123 3.28 -0.05 -6.19
C ASN A 123 2.15 0.20 -5.16
N THR A 124 0.90 0.30 -5.62
CA THR A 124 -0.27 0.58 -4.77
C THR A 124 -0.48 -0.48 -3.68
N VAL A 125 -0.20 -1.76 -3.96
CA VAL A 125 -0.33 -2.85 -2.99
C VAL A 125 0.70 -2.72 -1.87
N GLN A 126 1.96 -2.47 -2.22
CA GLN A 126 3.05 -2.24 -1.28
C GLN A 126 2.81 -1.00 -0.42
N ALA A 127 2.32 0.09 -1.04
CA ALA A 127 1.95 1.31 -0.34
C ALA A 127 0.78 1.08 0.64
N SER A 128 -0.27 0.39 0.20
CA SER A 128 -1.42 0.01 1.05
C SER A 128 -0.99 -0.80 2.26
N ALA A 129 -0.13 -1.81 2.05
CA ALA A 129 0.41 -2.63 3.12
C ALA A 129 1.29 -1.83 4.11
N LEU A 130 2.10 -0.88 3.61
CA LEU A 130 2.90 0.00 4.47
C LEU A 130 2.01 0.89 5.33
N PHE A 131 0.97 1.50 4.75
CA PHE A 131 0.03 2.35 5.49
C PHE A 131 -0.66 1.58 6.62
N GLU A 132 -1.17 0.38 6.33
CA GLU A 132 -1.84 -0.45 7.34
C GLU A 132 -0.92 -0.85 8.48
N ARG A 133 0.31 -1.26 8.16
CA ARG A 133 1.31 -1.57 9.21
C ARG A 133 1.58 -0.34 10.07
N TYR A 134 1.80 0.82 9.45
CA TYR A 134 2.09 2.05 10.18
C TYR A 134 0.91 2.45 11.08
N ARG A 135 -0.32 2.44 10.55
CA ARG A 135 -1.54 2.67 11.33
C ARG A 135 -1.65 1.76 12.55
N ASN A 136 -1.40 0.47 12.37
CA ASN A 136 -1.49 -0.51 13.45
C ASN A 136 -0.43 -0.32 14.53
N ILE A 137 0.78 0.14 14.17
CA ILE A 137 1.84 0.44 15.14
C ILE A 137 1.55 1.72 15.92
N MET A 138 0.92 2.71 15.28
CA MET A 138 0.56 3.98 15.95
C MET A 138 -0.68 3.86 16.84
N ALA A 139 -1.59 2.92 16.57
CA ALA A 139 -2.85 2.77 17.31
C ALA A 139 -2.71 2.53 18.83
N PRO A 140 -1.75 1.72 19.34
CA PRO A 140 -1.48 1.58 20.77
C PRO A 140 -1.10 2.88 21.48
N LEU A 141 -0.56 3.86 20.75
CA LEU A 141 -0.25 5.20 21.26
C LEU A 141 -1.49 6.11 21.26
N GLY A 142 -2.66 5.54 20.98
CA GLY A 142 -3.92 6.26 20.83
C GLY A 142 -4.01 7.08 19.55
N ILE A 143 -3.04 7.02 18.64
CA ILE A 143 -3.05 7.77 17.38
C ILE A 143 -3.93 7.03 16.37
N VAL A 144 -4.99 7.69 15.91
CA VAL A 144 -5.96 7.12 14.97
C VAL A 144 -5.74 7.74 13.60
N ILE A 145 -5.09 7.00 12.71
CA ILE A 145 -4.90 7.44 11.33
C ILE A 145 -6.10 7.02 10.50
N ASP A 146 -6.84 7.99 9.99
CA ASP A 146 -7.97 7.75 9.09
C ASP A 146 -7.52 7.55 7.65
N ASP A 147 -8.32 6.79 6.89
CA ASP A 147 -8.09 6.67 5.45
C ASP A 147 -8.35 8.01 4.77
N PRO A 148 -7.37 8.60 4.05
CA PRO A 148 -7.58 9.87 3.36
C PRO A 148 -8.55 9.78 2.18
N ASP A 149 -8.82 8.57 1.67
CA ASP A 149 -9.90 8.24 0.73
C ASP A 149 -10.22 6.74 0.84
N LYS A 150 -11.45 6.36 1.18
CA LYS A 150 -11.86 4.94 1.26
C LYS A 150 -11.52 4.12 0.01
N ASN A 151 -11.31 4.79 -1.13
CA ASN A 151 -11.03 4.16 -2.42
C ASN A 151 -9.56 4.23 -2.87
N TRP A 152 -8.63 4.81 -2.09
CA TRP A 152 -7.23 4.91 -2.54
C TRP A 152 -6.55 3.54 -2.65
N ARG A 153 -7.06 2.56 -1.92
CA ARG A 153 -6.57 1.17 -1.86
C ARG A 153 -7.22 0.22 -2.87
N VAL A 154 -8.38 0.61 -3.40
CA VAL A 154 -9.30 -0.28 -4.13
C VAL A 154 -9.44 0.13 -5.60
N LYS A 155 -8.75 1.18 -6.06
CA LYS A 155 -8.88 1.69 -7.43
C LYS A 155 -7.74 1.27 -8.32
#